data_AF-A0A7H4P992-F1
#
_entry.id   AF-A0A7H4P992-F1
#
_cell.length_a   1.000
_cell.length_b   1.000
_cell.length_c   1.000
_cell.angle_alpha   90.00
_cell.angle_beta   90.00
_cell.angle_gamma   90.00
#
_symmetry.space_group_name_H-M   'P 1'
#
loop_
_entity.id
_entity.type
_entity.pdbx_description
1 polymer ?
#
loop_
_entity_poly.entity_id
_entity_poly.type
_entity_poly.pdbx_seq_one_letter_code
_entity_poly.pdbx_strand_id
1 'polypeptide(L)' 'MRIGIDLGGTKTEVIALSDQGEQLFRHRLPTPGAIIARR' A
#
# COMPACT_ATOMS: atom_id res chain seq x y z
N MET A 1 2.04 -14.37 -10.29
CA MET A 1 1.90 -13.50 -9.12
C MET A 1 2.38 -12.09 -9.45
N ARG A 2 1.68 -11.05 -9.02
CA ARG A 2 2.05 -9.64 -9.23
C ARG A 2 2.10 -8.89 -7.90
N ILE A 3 3.08 -7.99 -7.71
CA ILE A 3 3.19 -7.16 -6.51
C ILE A 3 3.13 -5.69 -6.93
N GLY A 4 2.18 -4.95 -6.37
CA GLY A 4 2.07 -3.51 -6.50
C GLY A 4 2.53 -2.82 -5.23
N ILE A 5 3.28 -1.72 -5.38
CA ILE A 5 3.70 -0.85 -4.29
C ILE A 5 3.24 0.57 -4.63
N ASP A 6 2.47 1.17 -3.72
CA ASP A 6 2.10 2.58 -3.78
C ASP A 6 2.82 3.37 -2.68
N LEU A 7 3.55 4.40 -3.08
CA LEU A 7 4.34 5.25 -2.21
C LEU A 7 3.72 6.64 -2.17
N GLY A 8 2.68 6.80 -1.36
CA GLY A 8 2.10 8.11 -1.06
C GLY A 8 2.88 8.87 0.02
N GLY A 9 2.71 10.20 0.07
CA GLY A 9 3.35 11.04 1.09
C GLY A 9 2.79 10.86 2.51
N THR A 10 1.58 10.33 2.65
CA THR A 10 0.95 10.08 3.96
C THR A 10 0.82 8.59 4.27
N LYS A 11 0.66 7.77 3.23
CA LYS A 11 0.40 6.34 3.35
C LYS A 11 1.19 5.58 2.29
N THR A 12 1.72 4.44 2.69
CA THR A 12 2.35 3.45 1.81
C THR A 12 1.49 2.20 1.82
N GLU A 13 1.32 1.60 0.64
CA GLU A 13 0.56 0.37 0.48
C GLU A 13 1.32 -0.66 -0.37
N VAL A 14 1.19 -1.92 0.01
CA VAL A 14 1.62 -3.07 -0.79
C VAL A 14 0.41 -3.97 -1.03
N ILE A 15 0.26 -4.41 -2.27
CA ILE A 15 -0.76 -5.37 -2.67
C ILE A 15 -0.11 -6.53 -3.44
N ALA A 16 -0.49 -7.76 -3.11
CA ALA A 16 -0.13 -8.94 -3.89
C ALA A 16 -1.38 -9.49 -4.58
N LEU A 17 -1.27 -9.71 -5.88
CA LEU A 17 -2.33 -10.28 -6.71
C LEU A 17 -1.93 -11.66 -7.25
N SER A 18 -2.93 -12.54 -7.38
CA SER A 18 -2.81 -13.77 -8.16
C SER A 18 -2.63 -13.45 -9.65
N ASP A 19 -2.35 -14.46 -10.46
CA ASP A 19 -2.25 -14.27 -11.92
C ASP A 19 -3.59 -13.92 -12.57
N GLN A 20 -4.68 -14.27 -11.90
CA GLN A 20 -6.06 -13.95 -12.29
C GLN A 20 -6.50 -12.58 -11.79
N GLY A 21 -5.63 -11.85 -11.08
CA GLY A 21 -5.91 -10.50 -10.55
C GLY A 21 -6.63 -10.48 -9.19
N GLU A 22 -6.81 -11.62 -8.54
CA GLU A 22 -7.42 -11.67 -7.21
C GLU A 22 -6.47 -11.11 -6.14
N GLN A 23 -7.00 -10.35 -5.18
CA GLN A 23 -6.20 -9.82 -4.08
C GLN A 23 -5.87 -10.94 -3.07
N LEU A 24 -4.60 -11.29 -2.99
CA LEU A 24 -4.09 -12.29 -2.04
C LEU A 24 -3.63 -11.63 -0.73
N PHE A 25 -3.12 -10.41 -0.81
CA PHE A 25 -2.62 -9.67 0.35
C PHE A 25 -2.75 -8.17 0.11
N ARG A 26 -3.05 -7.44 1.19
CA ARG A 26 -2.97 -5.98 1.23
C ARG A 26 -2.43 -5.55 2.58
N HIS A 27 -1.44 -4.68 2.56
CA HIS A 27 -0.91 -4.05 3.77
C HIS A 27 -0.70 -2.57 3.54
N ARG A 28 -1.23 -1.76 4.46
CA ARG A 28 -1.20 -0.32 4.38
C ARG A 28 -0.79 0.28 5.70
N LEU A 29 0.24 1.11 5.66
CA LEU A 29 0.78 1.80 6.82
C LEU A 29 0.94 3.30 6.55
N PRO A 30 1.01 4.15 7.60
CA PRO A 30 1.60 5.47 7.48
C PRO A 30 2.96 5.40 6.79
N THR A 31 3.20 6.29 5.83
CA THR A 31 4.54 6.44 5.26
C THR A 31 5.51 6.81 6.38
N PRO A 32 6.72 6.25 6.45
CA PRO A 32 7.73 6.73 7.38
C PRO A 32 7.95 8.24 7.17
N GLY A 33 7.84 9.03 8.24
CA GLY A 33 7.90 10.50 8.15
C GLY A 33 6.64 11.17 7.61
N ALA A 34 5.53 10.44 7.45
CA ALA A 34 4.26 10.98 6.95
C ALA A 34 3.83 12.22 7.74
N ILE A 35 3.49 13.29 7.00
CA ILE A 35 2.76 14.42 7.57
C ILE A 35 1.34 13.93 7.83
N ILE A 36 1.03 13.73 9.10
CA ILE A 36 -0.34 13.46 9.53
C ILE A 36 -1.03 14.82 9.58
N ALA A 37 -1.99 15.05 8.67
CA ALA A 37 -2.86 16.20 8.74
C ALA A 37 -3.54 16.20 10.12
N ARG A 38 -3.17 17.17 10.97
CA ARG A 38 -3.82 17.37 12.26
C ARG A 38 -5.17 18.03 11.96
N ARG A 39 -6.24 17.40 12.44
CA ARG A 39 -7.58 18.02 12.46
C ARG A 39 -7.58 19.22 13.38
#